data_AF-A0A1Y5E2Y6-F1
#
_entry.id   AF-A0A1Y5E2Y6-F1
#
_cell.length_a   1.000
_cell.length_b   1.000
_cell.length_c   1.000
_cell.angle_alpha   90.00
_cell.angle_beta   90.00
_cell.angle_gamma   90.00
#
_symmetry.space_group_name_H-M   'P 1'
#
loop_
_entity.id
_entity.type
_entity.pdbx_description
1 polymer ?
#
loop_
_entity_poly.entity_id
_entity_poly.type
_entity_poly.pdbx_seq_one_letter_code
_entity_poly.pdbx_strand_id
1 'polypeptide(L)'
;MNNTKTAVAENNQPWNLLFITWILATSGTLISLFFSEIVQLPVCVLCWYQRIALYPLVILLPLALFPFDVSIIRYASPLVIFGWFVALFHVLVVAEIIPEAAQPCVQGIPCSETHFNLLGFINIPVMSLITFSLLGVLLFLAKKSFTENT
;
A
#
# COMPACT_ATOMS: atom_id res chain seq x y z
N MET A 1 42.91 17.04 1.85
CA MET A 1 42.59 15.67 1.37
C MET A 1 41.97 14.95 2.57
N ASN A 2 40.66 14.74 2.67
CA ASN A 2 39.81 14.00 1.75
C ASN A 2 38.53 14.74 1.36
N ASN A 3 38.40 14.94 0.04
CA ASN A 3 37.16 15.23 -0.65
C ASN A 3 36.32 13.97 -0.66
N THR A 4 35.37 13.83 0.27
CA THR A 4 34.19 12.99 0.01
C THR A 4 33.07 13.93 -0.35
N LYS A 5 33.10 14.32 -1.63
CA LYS A 5 31.98 14.90 -2.35
C LYS A 5 30.81 13.91 -2.27
N THR A 6 30.00 13.96 -1.22
CA THR A 6 28.57 13.70 -1.41
C THR A 6 28.08 14.91 -2.18
N ALA A 7 28.11 14.75 -3.50
CA ALA A 7 27.45 15.65 -4.43
C ALA A 7 26.10 16.00 -3.83
N VAL A 8 25.90 17.29 -3.61
CA VAL A 8 24.61 17.89 -3.32
C VAL A 8 23.65 17.35 -4.39
N ALA A 9 22.85 16.34 -4.03
CA ALA A 9 21.66 16.02 -4.79
C ALA A 9 20.80 17.28 -4.65
N GLU A 10 20.45 17.91 -5.77
CA GLU A 10 19.37 18.88 -5.81
C GLU A 10 18.22 18.37 -4.93
N ASN A 11 17.64 19.25 -4.12
CA ASN A 11 16.69 18.90 -3.06
C ASN A 11 15.31 18.47 -3.60
N ASN A 12 15.29 17.43 -4.43
CA ASN A 12 14.13 16.72 -4.93
C ASN A 12 13.79 15.51 -4.02
N GLN A 13 14.32 15.49 -2.79
CA GLN A 13 14.08 14.42 -1.81
C GLN A 13 12.59 14.08 -1.63
N PRO A 14 11.68 15.04 -1.39
CA PRO A 14 10.27 14.72 -1.21
C PRO A 14 9.61 14.26 -2.52
N TRP A 15 10.09 14.71 -3.67
CA TRP A 15 9.65 14.24 -4.99
C TRP A 15 10.04 12.78 -5.24
N ASN A 16 11.30 12.42 -4.96
CA ASN A 16 11.78 11.04 -5.10
C ASN A 16 10.99 10.07 -4.21
N LEU A 17 10.69 10.47 -2.97
CA LEU A 17 9.91 9.64 -2.04
C LEU A 17 8.48 9.43 -2.54
N LEU A 18 7.81 10.48 -3.04
CA LEU A 18 6.47 10.34 -3.63
C LEU A 18 6.48 9.51 -4.93
N PHE A 19 7.55 9.61 -5.73
CA PHE A 19 7.73 8.79 -6.91
C PHE A 19 7.90 7.31 -6.59
N ILE A 20 8.72 6.97 -5.59
CA ILE A 20 8.85 5.58 -5.10
C ILE A 20 7.53 5.07 -4.55
N THR A 21 6.81 5.90 -3.80
CA THR A 21 5.46 5.57 -3.28
C THR A 21 4.51 5.22 -4.43
N TRP A 22 4.53 6.00 -5.51
CA TRP A 22 3.71 5.74 -6.69
C TRP A 22 4.08 4.44 -7.40
N ILE A 23 5.37 4.14 -7.55
CA ILE A 23 5.83 2.86 -8.14
C ILE A 23 5.28 1.70 -7.31
N LEU A 24 5.43 1.73 -5.98
CA LEU A 24 4.92 0.67 -5.12
C LEU A 24 3.40 0.49 -5.23
N ALA A 25 2.64 1.59 -5.22
CA ALA A 25 1.18 1.53 -5.36
C ALA A 25 0.76 0.95 -6.72
N THR A 26 1.46 1.34 -7.79
CA THR A 26 1.20 0.87 -9.16
C THR A 26 1.55 -0.61 -9.31
N SER A 27 2.72 -1.03 -8.83
CA SER A 27 3.12 -2.44 -8.83
C SER A 27 2.14 -3.29 -8.02
N GLY A 28 1.73 -2.85 -6.83
CA GLY A 28 0.73 -3.55 -6.02
C GLY A 28 -0.62 -3.69 -6.72
N THR A 29 -1.06 -2.65 -7.43
CA THR A 29 -2.30 -2.66 -8.22
C THR A 29 -2.21 -3.61 -9.41
N LEU A 30 -1.11 -3.58 -10.15
CA LEU A 30 -0.87 -4.50 -11.28
C LEU A 30 -0.81 -5.95 -10.82
N ILE A 31 -0.11 -6.24 -9.72
CA ILE A 31 -0.05 -7.58 -9.13
C ILE A 31 -1.45 -8.04 -8.72
N SER A 32 -2.22 -7.17 -8.05
CA SER A 32 -3.60 -7.44 -7.65
C SER A 32 -4.50 -7.78 -8.85
N LEU A 33 -4.40 -7.02 -9.94
CA LEU A 33 -5.16 -7.26 -11.18
C LEU A 33 -4.70 -8.53 -11.89
N PHE A 34 -3.39 -8.82 -11.92
CA PHE A 34 -2.84 -10.02 -12.53
C PHE A 34 -3.41 -11.30 -11.89
N PHE A 35 -3.46 -11.36 -10.56
CA PHE A 35 -4.06 -12.50 -9.87
C PHE A 35 -5.56 -12.63 -10.12
N SER A 36 -6.28 -11.52 -10.29
CA SER A 36 -7.72 -11.52 -10.58
C SER A 36 -8.05 -11.96 -12.00
N GLU A 37 -7.38 -11.38 -13.00
CA GLU A 37 -7.78 -11.47 -14.40
C GLU A 37 -7.03 -12.57 -15.15
N ILE A 38 -5.76 -12.81 -14.81
CA ILE A 38 -4.93 -13.79 -15.52
C ILE A 38 -4.93 -15.12 -14.78
N VAL A 39 -4.70 -15.09 -13.47
CA VAL A 39 -4.68 -16.32 -12.65
C VAL A 39 -6.11 -16.77 -12.29
N GLN A 40 -7.12 -15.90 -12.49
CA GLN A 40 -8.53 -16.19 -12.17
C GLN A 40 -8.73 -16.64 -10.71
N LEU A 41 -7.88 -16.12 -9.81
CA LEU A 41 -8.04 -16.36 -8.38
C LEU A 41 -9.19 -15.49 -7.86
N PRO A 42 -10.22 -16.11 -7.28
CA PRO A 42 -11.33 -15.34 -6.77
C PRO A 42 -10.91 -14.62 -5.49
N VAL A 43 -11.29 -13.34 -5.39
CA VAL A 43 -10.92 -12.47 -4.27
C VAL A 43 -12.05 -12.34 -3.26
N CYS A 44 -11.70 -12.35 -1.99
CA CYS A 44 -12.64 -12.18 -0.89
C CYS A 44 -13.06 -10.70 -0.72
N VAL A 45 -14.11 -10.46 0.08
CA VAL A 45 -14.64 -9.11 0.34
C VAL A 45 -13.61 -8.20 1.03
N LEU A 46 -12.77 -8.74 1.92
CA LEU A 46 -11.69 -7.98 2.57
C LEU A 46 -10.63 -7.51 1.57
N CYS A 47 -10.24 -8.36 0.61
CA CYS A 47 -9.34 -7.97 -0.48
C CYS A 47 -9.93 -6.84 -1.33
N TRP A 48 -11.24 -6.84 -1.54
CA TRP A 48 -11.94 -5.74 -2.22
C TRP A 48 -11.80 -4.42 -1.48
N TYR A 49 -11.98 -4.41 -0.16
CA TYR A 49 -11.76 -3.19 0.64
C TYR A 49 -10.31 -2.69 0.57
N GLN A 50 -9.32 -3.59 0.51
CA GLN A 50 -7.92 -3.22 0.28
C GLN A 50 -7.71 -2.60 -1.11
N ARG A 51 -8.34 -3.14 -2.17
CA ARG A 51 -8.31 -2.58 -3.53
C ARG A 51 -8.90 -1.18 -3.59
N ILE A 52 -10.04 -0.94 -2.92
CA ILE A 52 -10.69 0.38 -2.84
C ILE A 52 -9.74 1.43 -2.23
N ALA A 53 -8.91 1.03 -1.27
CA ALA A 53 -7.89 1.91 -0.68
C ALA A 53 -6.68 2.14 -1.60
N LEU A 54 -6.22 1.08 -2.29
CA LEU A 54 -4.97 1.11 -3.07
C LEU A 54 -5.13 1.77 -4.44
N TYR A 55 -6.20 1.44 -5.18
CA TYR A 55 -6.33 1.85 -6.59
C TYR A 55 -6.40 3.37 -6.77
N PRO A 56 -7.10 4.14 -5.92
CA PRO A 56 -7.09 5.60 -6.03
C PRO A 56 -5.70 6.21 -5.85
N LEU A 57 -4.80 5.59 -5.06
CA LEU A 57 -3.43 6.10 -4.85
C LEU A 57 -2.62 6.11 -6.15
N VAL A 58 -2.87 5.17 -7.07
CA VAL A 58 -2.22 5.10 -8.38
C VAL A 58 -2.54 6.33 -9.23
N ILE A 59 -3.71 6.94 -9.03
CA ILE A 59 -4.14 8.14 -9.75
C ILE A 59 -3.76 9.41 -8.98
N LEU A 60 -3.90 9.42 -7.66
CA LEU A 60 -3.61 10.58 -6.83
C LEU A 60 -2.12 10.95 -6.81
N LEU A 61 -1.22 9.97 -6.75
CA LEU A 61 0.22 10.25 -6.62
C LEU A 61 0.85 10.89 -7.88
N PRO A 62 0.54 10.46 -9.12
CA PRO A 62 1.01 11.14 -10.34
C PRO A 62 0.51 12.57 -10.48
N LEU A 63 -0.75 12.83 -10.10
CA LEU A 63 -1.32 14.17 -10.14
C LEU A 63 -0.55 15.15 -9.24
N ALA A 64 0.06 14.64 -8.19
CA ALA A 64 0.91 15.40 -7.27
C ALA A 64 2.38 15.46 -7.68
N LEU A 65 2.80 14.70 -8.70
CA LEU A 65 4.16 14.76 -9.24
C LEU A 65 4.27 15.78 -10.38
N PHE A 66 3.16 16.09 -11.08
CA PHE A 66 3.13 16.93 -12.28
C PHE A 66 1.93 17.91 -12.30
N PRO A 67 2.00 19.10 -11.69
CA PRO A 67 3.13 19.71 -10.96
C PRO A 67 3.30 19.16 -9.53
N PHE A 68 4.47 19.36 -8.93
CA PHE A 68 4.77 18.86 -7.60
C PHE A 68 3.92 19.54 -6.51
N ASP A 69 3.02 18.79 -5.86
CA ASP A 69 2.16 19.27 -4.76
C ASP A 69 2.13 18.27 -3.59
N VAL A 70 2.77 18.62 -2.49
CA VAL A 70 2.85 17.80 -1.27
C VAL A 70 1.53 17.75 -0.50
N SER A 71 0.58 18.64 -0.81
CA SER A 71 -0.76 18.65 -0.19
C SER A 71 -1.51 17.35 -0.43
N ILE A 72 -1.15 16.58 -1.48
CA ILE A 72 -1.73 15.27 -1.77
C ILE A 72 -1.61 14.29 -0.60
N ILE A 73 -0.56 14.42 0.22
CA ILE A 73 -0.31 13.50 1.34
C ILE A 73 -1.50 13.53 2.32
N ARG A 74 -2.20 14.66 2.43
CA ARG A 74 -3.41 14.78 3.26
C ARG A 74 -4.55 13.89 2.77
N TYR A 75 -4.66 13.67 1.45
CA TYR A 75 -5.67 12.82 0.85
C TYR A 75 -5.21 11.36 0.73
N ALA A 76 -3.93 11.12 0.46
CA ALA A 76 -3.38 9.77 0.36
C ALA A 76 -3.29 9.07 1.73
N SER A 77 -2.95 9.81 2.79
CA SER A 77 -2.77 9.27 4.15
C SER A 77 -4.02 8.54 4.71
N PRO A 78 -5.25 9.11 4.70
CA PRO A 78 -6.42 8.40 5.20
C PRO A 78 -6.73 7.11 4.41
N LEU A 79 -6.48 7.10 3.10
CA LEU A 79 -6.64 5.91 2.27
C LEU A 79 -5.65 4.82 2.68
N VAL A 80 -4.37 5.17 2.86
CA VAL A 80 -3.34 4.22 3.30
C VAL A 80 -3.64 3.69 4.70
N ILE A 81 -4.05 4.56 5.63
CA ILE A 81 -4.42 4.16 7.00
C ILE A 81 -5.61 3.20 6.98
N PHE A 82 -6.65 3.51 6.20
CA PHE A 82 -7.81 2.64 6.05
C PHE A 82 -7.42 1.27 5.47
N GLY A 83 -6.65 1.26 4.37
CA GLY A 83 -6.14 0.03 3.77
C GLY A 83 -5.29 -0.79 4.73
N TRP A 84 -4.47 -0.13 5.55
CA TRP A 84 -3.64 -0.76 6.57
C TRP A 84 -4.47 -1.47 7.65
N PHE A 85 -5.51 -0.81 8.18
CA PHE A 85 -6.41 -1.44 9.16
C PHE A 85 -7.16 -2.64 8.58
N VAL A 86 -7.64 -2.53 7.34
CA VAL A 86 -8.30 -3.65 6.66
C VAL A 86 -7.32 -4.80 6.42
N ALA A 87 -6.07 -4.52 6.04
CA ALA A 87 -5.03 -5.54 5.88
C ALA A 87 -4.66 -6.20 7.21
N LEU A 88 -4.54 -5.43 8.28
CA LEU A 88 -4.28 -5.96 9.62
C LEU A 88 -5.41 -6.87 10.08
N PHE A 89 -6.66 -6.44 9.92
CA PHE A 89 -7.83 -7.25 10.24
C PHE A 89 -7.83 -8.56 9.43
N HIS A 90 -7.50 -8.51 8.15
CA HIS A 90 -7.42 -9.70 7.30
C HIS A 90 -6.34 -10.69 7.77
N VAL A 91 -5.16 -10.18 8.16
CA VAL A 91 -4.10 -11.02 8.75
C VAL A 91 -4.58 -11.67 10.05
N LEU A 92 -5.29 -10.94 10.92
CA LEU A 92 -5.81 -11.46 12.19
C LEU A 92 -6.88 -12.54 12.00
N VAL A 93 -7.71 -12.41 10.96
CA VAL A 93 -8.71 -13.42 10.57
C VAL A 93 -8.03 -14.69 10.08
N VAL A 94 -7.03 -14.57 9.19
CA VAL A 94 -6.26 -15.73 8.68
C VAL A 94 -5.40 -16.37 9.77
N ALA A 95 -4.97 -15.62 10.77
CA ALA A 95 -4.24 -16.13 11.93
C ALA A 95 -5.16 -16.81 12.98
N GLU A 96 -6.46 -16.95 12.71
CA GLU A 96 -7.49 -17.52 13.61
C GLU A 96 -7.62 -16.80 14.97
N ILE A 97 -7.03 -15.62 15.12
CA ILE A 97 -7.15 -14.79 16.34
C ILE A 97 -8.56 -14.20 16.43
N ILE A 98 -9.14 -13.86 15.27
CA ILE A 98 -10.50 -13.32 15.16
C ILE A 98 -11.40 -14.39 14.53
N PRO A 99 -12.54 -14.74 15.16
CA PRO A 99 -13.45 -15.74 14.61
C PRO A 99 -14.02 -15.27 13.27
N GLU A 100 -14.20 -16.20 12.33
CA GLU A 100 -14.74 -15.92 11.00
C GLU A 100 -16.12 -15.27 11.01
N ALA A 101 -16.91 -15.48 12.07
CA ALA A 101 -18.21 -14.83 12.26
C ALA A 101 -18.12 -13.28 12.38
N ALA A 102 -16.95 -12.73 12.66
CA ALA A 102 -16.70 -11.29 12.67
C ALA A 102 -16.42 -10.71 11.27
N GLN A 103 -16.37 -11.54 10.23
CA GLN A 103 -16.19 -11.07 8.86
C GLN A 103 -17.43 -10.26 8.41
N PRO A 104 -17.25 -9.17 7.64
CA PRO A 104 -18.36 -8.49 6.97
C PRO A 104 -19.15 -9.50 6.15
N CYS A 105 -20.49 -9.35 6.10
CA CYS A 105 -21.44 -10.27 5.44
C CYS A 105 -20.81 -11.12 4.34
N VAL A 106 -20.83 -12.45 4.53
CA VAL A 106 -20.23 -13.42 3.62
C VAL A 106 -21.02 -13.46 2.31
N GLN A 107 -20.67 -12.59 1.37
CA GLN A 107 -21.07 -12.72 -0.03
C GLN A 107 -19.87 -13.27 -0.80
N GLY A 108 -19.89 -14.58 -1.07
CA GLY A 108 -18.86 -15.26 -1.83
C GLY A 108 -17.93 -16.12 -0.97
N ILE A 109 -16.63 -16.06 -1.26
CA ILE A 109 -15.61 -17.00 -0.77
C ILE A 109 -15.09 -16.57 0.60
N PRO A 110 -14.91 -17.49 1.56
CA PRO A 110 -14.44 -17.16 2.91
C PRO A 110 -13.10 -16.44 2.88
N CYS A 111 -12.98 -15.34 3.64
CA CYS A 111 -11.73 -14.57 3.75
C CYS A 111 -10.66 -15.28 4.59
N SER A 112 -11.01 -16.41 5.21
CA SER A 112 -10.12 -17.24 6.02
C SER A 112 -9.30 -18.22 5.17
N GLU A 113 -9.84 -18.61 4.01
CA GLU A 113 -9.15 -19.55 3.12
C GLU A 113 -8.01 -18.87 2.37
N THR A 114 -6.80 -19.35 2.58
CA THR A 114 -5.61 -18.87 1.87
C THR A 114 -5.41 -19.71 0.59
N HIS A 115 -5.82 -19.19 -0.56
CA HIS A 115 -5.59 -19.84 -1.86
C HIS A 115 -4.13 -19.75 -2.35
N PHE A 116 -3.33 -18.86 -1.76
CA PHE A 116 -1.93 -18.66 -2.11
C PHE A 116 -1.09 -18.50 -0.84
N ASN A 117 -0.20 -19.46 -0.61
CA ASN A 117 0.75 -19.45 0.49
C ASN A 117 2.16 -19.68 -0.08
N LEU A 118 2.99 -18.64 -0.03
CA LEU A 118 4.39 -18.71 -0.41
C LEU A 118 5.22 -18.85 0.88
N LEU A 119 6.08 -19.88 0.96
CA LEU A 119 6.93 -20.19 2.12
C LEU A 119 6.19 -20.57 3.43
N GLY A 120 4.89 -20.84 3.40
CA GLY A 120 4.10 -21.25 4.58
C GLY A 120 3.62 -20.08 5.45
N PHE A 121 4.15 -18.87 5.25
CA PHE A 121 3.88 -17.68 6.07
C PHE A 121 3.54 -16.41 5.24
N ILE A 122 3.98 -16.33 3.98
CA ILE A 122 3.69 -15.19 3.10
C ILE A 122 2.40 -15.47 2.34
N ASN A 123 1.31 -15.01 2.92
CA ASN A 123 -0.01 -15.02 2.29
C ASN A 123 -0.31 -13.65 1.67
N ILE A 124 -1.31 -13.61 0.79
CA ILE A 124 -1.81 -12.36 0.17
C ILE A 124 -2.09 -11.25 1.20
N PRO A 125 -2.74 -11.51 2.36
CA PRO A 125 -3.01 -10.49 3.37
C PRO A 125 -1.74 -9.89 3.98
N VAL A 126 -0.70 -10.71 4.20
CA VAL A 126 0.57 -10.27 4.78
C VAL A 126 1.31 -9.36 3.80
N MET A 127 1.36 -9.72 2.51
CA MET A 127 1.96 -8.88 1.47
C MET A 127 1.25 -7.52 1.37
N SER A 128 -0.08 -7.51 1.49
CA SER A 128 -0.87 -6.28 1.50
C SER A 128 -0.53 -5.40 2.70
N LEU A 129 -0.45 -5.99 3.90
CA LEU A 129 -0.07 -5.26 5.13
C LEU A 129 1.32 -4.62 5.02
N ILE A 130 2.30 -5.36 4.47
CA ILE A 130 3.66 -4.83 4.22
C ILE A 130 3.59 -3.67 3.23
N THR A 131 2.81 -3.80 2.15
CA THR A 131 2.66 -2.75 1.13
C THR A 131 2.08 -1.48 1.74
N PHE A 132 0.97 -1.55 2.47
CA PHE A 132 0.38 -0.37 3.13
C PHE A 132 1.29 0.22 4.20
N SER A 133 2.08 -0.60 4.90
CA SER A 133 3.07 -0.11 5.87
C SER A 133 4.17 0.68 5.18
N LEU A 134 4.70 0.18 4.06
CA LEU A 134 5.70 0.89 3.25
C LEU A 134 5.15 2.19 2.67
N LEU A 135 3.92 2.18 2.13
CA LEU A 135 3.26 3.38 1.64
C LEU A 135 3.10 4.42 2.76
N GLY A 136 2.68 4.01 3.95
CA GLY A 136 2.53 4.90 5.10
C GLY A 136 3.84 5.52 5.55
N VAL A 137 4.90 4.72 5.65
CA VAL A 137 6.26 5.20 6.02
C VAL A 137 6.78 6.18 4.97
N LEU A 138 6.67 5.86 3.68
CA LEU A 138 7.15 6.74 2.62
C LEU A 138 6.39 8.07 2.58
N LEU A 139 5.06 8.05 2.73
CA LEU A 139 4.26 9.27 2.83
C LEU A 139 4.63 10.12 4.05
N PHE A 140 4.88 9.48 5.19
CA PHE A 140 5.34 10.18 6.39
C PHE A 140 6.72 10.83 6.20
N LEU A 141 7.67 10.11 5.61
CA LEU A 141 9.00 10.62 5.29
C LEU A 141 8.95 11.76 4.27
N ALA A 142 8.11 11.64 3.23
CA ALA A 142 7.92 12.69 2.23
C ALA A 142 7.38 13.99 2.87
N LYS A 143 6.39 13.87 3.76
CA LYS A 143 5.84 15.01 4.51
C LYS A 143 6.89 15.66 5.41
N LYS A 144 7.66 14.85 6.14
CA LYS A 144 8.72 15.33 7.03
C LYS A 144 9.80 16.06 6.24
N SER A 145 10.30 15.45 5.16
CA SER A 145 11.33 16.05 4.30
C SER A 145 10.85 17.36 3.69
N PHE A 146 9.58 17.47 3.27
CA PHE A 146 9.05 18.73 2.78
C PHE A 146 9.00 19.81 3.87
N THR A 147 8.59 19.46 5.08
CA THR A 147 8.50 20.42 6.21
C THR A 147 9.89 20.89 6.68
N GLU A 148 10.92 20.05 6.60
CA GLU A 148 12.31 20.44 6.93
C GLU A 148 12.92 21.35 5.87
N ASN A 149 12.39 21.34 4.65
CA ASN A 149 12.89 22.11 3.51
C ASN A 149 12.23 23.50 3.34
N THR A 150 11.15 23.78 4.08
CA THR A 150 10.37 25.03 4.05
C THR A 150 10.54 25.83 5.33
#